data_AF-A0AAW2L0H9-F1
#
_entry.id   AF-A0AAW2L0H9-F1
#
_cell.length_a   1.000
_cell.length_b   1.000
_cell.length_c   1.000
_cell.angle_alpha   90.00
_cell.angle_beta   90.00
_cell.angle_gamma   90.00
#
_symmetry.space_group_name_H-M   'P 1'
#
loop_
_entity.id
_entity.type
_entity.pdbx_description
1 polymer ?
#
loop_
_entity_poly.entity_id
_entity_poly.type
_entity_poly.pdbx_seq_one_letter_code
_entity_poly.pdbx_strand_id
1 'polypeptide(L)'
;MENAIRDNPNIPIQQLKNTILKKCNVEVSRFKVLRAKKTALEAIRGADTKQYEYLWNYCETVRQHNPGSKLILRKVDGSDPPVFEKLYFSLFAMKSAFLSGCRPLIGLDGCFLKTCFKGQLLVAVGGTVMTIWQKGLIDALKELVPESEH
;
A
#
# COMPACT_ATOMS: atom_id res chain seq x y z
N MET A 1 -16.92 -13.21 -13.79
CA MET A 1 -15.69 -13.80 -13.22
C MET A 1 -14.77 -12.75 -12.63
N GLU A 2 -14.73 -11.55 -13.20
CA GLU A 2 -13.93 -10.43 -12.68
C GLU A 2 -14.26 -10.09 -11.22
N ASN A 3 -15.54 -10.04 -10.83
CA ASN A 3 -15.92 -9.82 -9.41
C ASN A 3 -15.35 -10.90 -8.47
N ALA A 4 -15.41 -12.18 -8.86
CA ALA A 4 -14.83 -13.25 -8.06
C ALA A 4 -13.29 -13.13 -7.95
N ILE A 5 -12.61 -12.68 -9.01
CA ILE A 5 -11.17 -12.43 -9.00
C ILE A 5 -10.84 -11.17 -8.18
N ARG A 6 -11.74 -10.17 -8.15
CA ARG A 6 -11.60 -8.97 -7.31
C ARG A 6 -11.70 -9.34 -5.83
N ASP A 7 -12.70 -10.15 -5.46
CA ASP A 7 -12.92 -10.59 -4.08
C ASP A 7 -11.82 -11.53 -3.57
N ASN A 8 -11.32 -12.41 -4.44
CA ASN A 8 -10.18 -13.27 -4.14
C ASN A 8 -9.19 -13.35 -5.31
N PRO A 9 -8.14 -12.51 -5.32
CA PRO A 9 -7.14 -12.51 -6.39
C PRO A 9 -6.33 -13.80 -6.47
N ASN A 10 -6.25 -14.55 -5.37
CA ASN A 10 -5.42 -15.75 -5.23
C ASN A 10 -6.15 -17.04 -5.58
N ILE A 11 -7.35 -16.98 -6.19
CA ILE A 11 -8.09 -18.19 -6.59
C ILE A 11 -7.20 -19.11 -7.45
N PRO A 12 -7.05 -20.40 -7.07
CA PRO A 12 -6.30 -21.38 -7.86
C PRO A 12 -6.85 -21.51 -9.28
N ILE A 13 -5.95 -21.66 -10.27
CA ILE A 13 -6.34 -21.79 -11.68
C ILE A 13 -7.26 -22.99 -11.92
N GLN A 14 -7.05 -24.10 -11.20
CA GLN A 14 -7.92 -25.28 -11.29
C GLN A 14 -9.35 -24.98 -10.83
N GLN A 15 -9.49 -24.20 -9.76
CA GLN A 15 -10.80 -23.81 -9.25
C GLN A 15 -11.53 -22.87 -10.23
N LEU A 16 -10.79 -21.96 -10.89
CA LEU A 16 -11.34 -21.14 -11.98
C LEU A 16 -11.77 -22.00 -13.18
N LYS A 17 -10.94 -22.95 -13.61
CA LYS A 17 -11.28 -23.87 -14.72
C LYS A 17 -12.56 -24.66 -14.41
N ASN A 18 -12.66 -25.23 -13.20
CA ASN A 18 -13.84 -25.97 -12.76
C ASN A 18 -15.09 -25.08 -12.69
N THR A 19 -14.93 -23.82 -12.28
CA THR A 19 -16.04 -22.86 -12.25
C THR A 19 -16.55 -22.54 -13.65
N ILE A 20 -15.65 -22.39 -14.63
CA ILE A 20 -15.99 -22.16 -16.04
C ILE A 20 -16.73 -23.37 -16.60
N LEU A 21 -16.20 -24.57 -16.34
CA LEU A 21 -16.84 -25.80 -16.79
C LEU A 21 -18.26 -25.94 -16.22
N LYS A 22 -18.45 -25.68 -14.92
CA LYS A 22 -19.79 -25.76 -14.29
C LYS A 22 -20.78 -24.71 -14.79
N LYS A 23 -20.33 -23.47 -15.07
CA LYS A 23 -21.22 -22.36 -15.45
C LYS A 23 -21.51 -22.30 -16.94
N CYS A 24 -20.53 -22.64 -17.77
CA CYS A 24 -20.61 -22.46 -19.21
C CYS A 24 -20.66 -23.79 -19.97
N ASN A 25 -20.44 -24.92 -19.29
CA ASN A 25 -20.34 -26.25 -19.89
C ASN A 25 -19.30 -26.35 -21.03
N VAL A 26 -18.23 -25.56 -20.93
CA VAL A 26 -17.15 -25.50 -21.92
C VAL A 26 -15.83 -25.87 -21.25
N GLU A 27 -15.10 -26.79 -21.88
CA GLU A 27 -13.73 -27.10 -21.46
C GLU A 27 -12.73 -26.08 -22.03
N VAL A 28 -11.97 -25.44 -21.14
CA VAL A 28 -10.95 -24.47 -21.48
C VAL A 28 -9.57 -24.94 -21.03
N SER A 29 -8.56 -24.71 -21.87
CA SER A 29 -7.19 -25.05 -21.51
C SER A 29 -6.72 -24.24 -20.30
N ARG A 30 -5.85 -24.83 -19.47
CA ARG A 30 -5.25 -24.16 -18.32
C ARG A 30 -4.60 -22.82 -18.70
N PHE A 31 -3.93 -22.78 -19.85
CA PHE A 31 -3.28 -21.56 -20.36
C PHE A 31 -4.26 -20.45 -20.72
N LYS A 32 -5.44 -20.77 -21.28
CA LYS A 32 -6.49 -19.78 -21.54
C LYS A 32 -7.01 -19.16 -20.24
N VAL A 33 -7.28 -19.99 -19.22
CA VAL A 33 -7.73 -19.53 -17.90
C VAL A 33 -6.68 -18.65 -17.24
N LEU A 34 -5.41 -19.00 -17.34
CA LEU A 34 -4.30 -18.23 -16.78
C LEU A 34 -4.16 -16.85 -17.45
N ARG A 35 -4.23 -16.78 -18.78
CA ARG A 35 -4.21 -15.50 -19.52
C ARG A 35 -5.42 -14.63 -19.20
N ALA A 36 -6.62 -15.22 -19.14
CA ALA A 36 -7.83 -14.51 -18.75
C ALA A 36 -7.73 -13.96 -17.31
N LYS A 37 -7.21 -14.76 -16.37
CA LYS A 37 -6.98 -14.31 -14.99
C LYS A 37 -5.98 -13.15 -14.95
N LYS A 38 -4.87 -13.24 -15.68
CA LYS A 38 -3.87 -12.15 -15.76
C LYS A 38 -4.50 -10.86 -16.30
N THR A 39 -5.23 -10.94 -17.39
CA THR A 39 -5.91 -9.78 -18.01
C THR A 39 -6.93 -9.16 -17.06
N ALA A 40 -7.73 -9.98 -16.37
CA ALA A 40 -8.67 -9.50 -15.36
C ALA A 40 -7.96 -8.81 -14.18
N LEU A 41 -6.83 -9.35 -13.72
CA LEU A 41 -6.03 -8.73 -12.65
C LEU A 41 -5.44 -7.39 -13.08
N GLU A 42 -4.95 -7.28 -14.31
CA GLU A 42 -4.46 -6.02 -14.90
C GLU A 42 -5.59 -4.99 -15.05
N ALA A 43 -6.80 -5.41 -15.42
CA ALA A 43 -7.96 -4.52 -15.49
C ALA A 43 -8.42 -4.04 -14.10
N ILE A 44 -8.35 -4.90 -13.08
CA ILE A 44 -8.78 -4.57 -11.71
C ILE A 44 -7.77 -3.67 -10.99
N ARG A 45 -6.46 -3.97 -11.10
CA ARG A 45 -5.40 -3.26 -10.37
C ARG A 45 -4.83 -2.09 -11.16
N GLY A 46 -5.11 -2.04 -12.46
CA GLY A 46 -4.36 -1.22 -13.40
C GLY A 46 -3.07 -1.93 -13.84
N ALA A 47 -2.41 -1.33 -14.83
CA ALA A 47 -1.09 -1.78 -15.22
C ALA A 47 -0.07 -1.27 -14.20
N ASP A 48 0.36 -2.13 -13.28
CA ASP A 48 1.40 -1.83 -12.30
C ASP A 48 2.58 -1.13 -12.97
N THR A 49 3.02 -1.59 -14.15
CA THR A 49 4.12 -0.98 -14.92
C THR A 49 3.93 0.51 -15.17
N LYS A 50 2.72 0.91 -15.59
CA LYS A 50 2.38 2.31 -15.85
C LYS A 50 2.41 3.15 -14.57
N GLN A 51 2.01 2.58 -13.43
CA GLN A 51 2.06 3.30 -12.15
C GLN A 51 3.50 3.66 -11.78
N TYR A 52 4.47 2.77 -12.02
CA TYR A 52 5.88 3.06 -11.77
C TYR A 52 6.45 4.09 -12.76
N GLU A 53 5.97 4.13 -14.01
CA GLU A 53 6.35 5.17 -14.98
C GLU A 53 5.95 6.58 -14.48
N TYR A 54 4.81 6.70 -13.80
CA TYR A 54 4.35 7.97 -13.24
C TYR A 54 5.11 8.45 -12.00
N LEU A 55 5.97 7.62 -11.37
CA LEU A 55 6.69 8.02 -10.15
C LEU A 55 7.57 9.25 -10.37
N TRP A 56 8.16 9.41 -11.55
CA TRP A 56 8.96 10.59 -11.90
C TRP A 56 8.10 11.85 -11.91
N ASN A 57 6.97 11.80 -12.61
CA ASN A 57 6.02 12.91 -12.68
C ASN A 57 5.42 13.24 -11.31
N TYR A 58 5.11 12.21 -10.52
CA TYR A 58 4.64 12.38 -9.14
C TYR A 58 5.68 13.11 -8.29
N CYS A 59 6.95 12.71 -8.38
CA CYS A 59 8.01 13.37 -7.61
C CYS A 59 8.12 14.86 -7.96
N GLU A 60 8.07 15.21 -9.25
CA GLU A 60 8.10 16.62 -9.64
C GLU A 60 6.84 17.38 -9.24
N THR A 61 5.67 16.75 -9.36
CA THR A 61 4.41 17.36 -8.93
C THR A 61 4.46 17.70 -7.44
N VAL A 62 4.98 16.81 -6.60
CA VAL A 62 5.13 17.06 -5.16
C VAL A 62 6.11 18.19 -4.89
N ARG A 63 7.24 18.24 -5.61
CA ARG A 63 8.22 19.34 -5.44
C ARG A 63 7.61 20.71 -5.80
N GLN A 64 6.76 20.75 -6.82
CA GLN A 64 6.08 21.98 -7.26
C GLN A 64 4.98 22.42 -6.28
N HIS A 65 4.13 21.51 -5.82
CA HIS A 65 2.92 21.85 -5.06
C HIS A 65 3.11 21.81 -3.54
N ASN A 66 4.15 21.13 -3.05
CA ASN A 66 4.46 21.03 -1.63
C ASN A 66 5.93 21.36 -1.38
N PRO A 67 6.32 22.64 -1.58
CA PRO A 67 7.71 23.08 -1.44
C PRO A 67 8.24 22.77 -0.04
N GLY A 68 9.50 22.36 0.03
CA GLY A 68 10.15 21.88 1.26
C GLY A 68 10.03 20.37 1.49
N SER A 69 9.23 19.66 0.69
CA SER A 69 9.17 18.20 0.73
C SER A 69 10.47 17.58 0.21
N LYS A 70 10.92 16.48 0.83
CA LYS A 70 12.14 15.77 0.43
C LYS A 70 11.77 14.47 -0.28
N LEU A 71 12.16 14.35 -1.56
CA LEU A 71 11.93 13.15 -2.36
C LEU A 71 13.23 12.69 -3.02
N ILE A 72 13.60 11.44 -2.78
CA ILE A 72 14.77 10.78 -3.34
C ILE A 72 14.28 9.55 -4.09
N LEU A 73 14.33 9.60 -5.42
CA LEU A 73 13.93 8.50 -6.30
C LEU A 73 15.19 7.93 -6.96
N ARG A 74 15.49 6.66 -6.69
CA ARG A 74 16.65 5.95 -7.22
C ARG A 74 16.28 5.03 -8.37
N LYS A 75 17.20 4.92 -9.32
CA LYS A 75 17.16 4.03 -10.47
C LYS A 75 18.22 2.95 -10.32
N VAL A 76 18.04 1.83 -11.01
CA VAL A 76 19.08 0.80 -11.12
C VAL A 76 20.20 1.32 -12.02
N ASP A 77 21.45 1.25 -11.54
CA ASP A 77 22.62 1.67 -12.30
C ASP A 77 22.79 0.84 -13.57
N GLY A 78 23.06 1.51 -14.70
CA GLY A 78 23.24 0.86 -16.00
C GLY A 78 21.94 0.35 -16.65
N SER A 79 20.76 0.67 -16.11
CA SER A 79 19.48 0.32 -16.75
C SER A 79 19.05 1.35 -17.79
N ASP A 80 18.82 0.89 -19.02
CA ASP A 80 18.18 1.64 -20.10
C ASP A 80 17.10 0.75 -20.75
N PRO A 81 15.80 1.07 -20.62
CA PRO A 81 15.23 2.24 -19.96
C PRO A 81 15.39 2.22 -18.43
N PRO A 82 15.30 3.39 -17.77
CA PRO A 82 15.54 3.51 -16.33
C PRO A 82 14.54 2.70 -15.50
N VAL A 83 15.05 1.76 -14.70
CA VAL A 83 14.25 0.92 -13.81
C VAL A 83 14.22 1.50 -12.40
N PHE A 84 13.03 1.59 -11.82
CA PHE A 84 12.82 2.03 -10.44
C PHE A 84 13.48 1.08 -9.43
N GLU A 85 14.28 1.62 -8.50
CA GLU A 85 14.90 0.86 -7.40
C GLU A 85 14.21 1.14 -6.07
N LYS A 86 14.21 2.41 -5.64
CA LYS A 86 13.74 2.84 -4.31
C LYS A 86 13.20 4.27 -4.37
N LEU A 87 12.16 4.55 -3.59
CA LEU A 87 11.65 5.91 -3.35
C LEU A 87 11.65 6.17 -1.85
N TYR A 88 12.28 7.28 -1.46
CA TYR A 88 12.08 7.91 -0.17
C TYR A 88 11.31 9.21 -0.38
N PHE A 89 10.27 9.45 0.42
CA PHE A 89 9.56 10.73 0.42
C PHE A 89 9.21 11.16 1.85
N SER A 90 9.33 12.45 2.11
CA SER A 90 8.88 13.12 3.33
C SER A 90 8.18 14.41 2.91
N LEU A 91 6.87 14.49 3.18
CA LEU A 91 6.06 15.63 2.81
C LEU A 91 6.19 16.73 3.86
N PHE A 92 6.50 17.95 3.42
CA PHE A 92 6.74 19.08 4.32
C PHE A 92 5.52 19.39 5.18
N ALA A 93 4.34 19.49 4.57
CA ALA A 93 3.10 19.73 5.29
C ALA A 93 2.87 18.72 6.44
N MET A 94 3.10 17.42 6.20
CA MET A 94 2.93 16.38 7.23
C MET A 94 3.99 16.49 8.33
N LYS A 95 5.24 16.73 7.96
CA LYS A 95 6.34 16.94 8.92
C LYS A 95 6.06 18.15 9.81
N SER A 96 5.64 19.26 9.23
CA SER A 96 5.33 20.51 9.95
C SER A 96 4.12 20.35 10.87
N ALA A 97 3.06 19.66 10.42
CA ALA A 97 1.91 19.35 11.27
C ALA A 97 2.30 18.46 12.46
N PHE A 98 3.13 17.44 12.23
CA PHE A 98 3.64 16.58 13.29
C PHE A 98 4.46 17.37 14.32
N LEU A 99 5.40 18.20 13.87
CA LEU A 99 6.26 18.97 14.78
C LEU A 99 5.51 20.06 15.55
N SER A 100 4.41 20.59 15.01
CA SER A 100 3.63 21.65 15.66
C SER A 100 2.59 21.14 16.64
N GLY A 101 2.00 19.95 16.41
CA GLY A 101 0.85 19.49 17.19
C GLY A 101 0.93 18.07 17.76
N CYS A 102 1.90 17.25 17.33
CA CYS A 102 2.01 15.87 17.78
C CYS A 102 3.08 15.70 18.86
N ARG A 103 2.91 14.70 19.72
CA ARG A 103 3.97 14.26 20.63
C ARG A 103 5.11 13.63 19.82
N PRO A 104 6.37 13.71 20.28
CA PRO A 104 7.53 13.14 19.58
C PRO A 104 7.60 11.61 19.72
N LEU A 105 6.49 10.93 19.45
CA LEU A 105 6.39 9.48 19.40
C LEU A 105 6.29 9.05 17.94
N ILE A 106 7.27 8.27 17.49
CA ILE A 106 7.35 7.76 16.13
C ILE A 106 7.30 6.24 16.20
N GLY A 107 6.27 5.65 15.59
CA GLY A 107 6.22 4.22 15.30
C GLY A 107 6.74 3.95 13.89
N LEU A 108 7.41 2.83 13.69
CA LEU A 108 7.83 2.36 12.37
C LEU A 108 7.04 1.10 12.03
N ASP A 109 6.33 1.14 10.90
CA ASP A 109 5.59 0.01 10.38
C ASP A 109 6.04 -0.31 8.95
N GLY A 110 5.81 -1.55 8.52
CA GLY A 110 6.22 -2.04 7.23
C GLY A 110 5.24 -3.06 6.67
N CYS A 111 4.96 -2.96 5.37
CA CYS A 111 4.14 -3.97 4.69
C CYS A 111 4.74 -4.39 3.35
N PHE A 112 4.43 -5.62 2.93
CA PHE A 112 4.79 -6.12 1.62
C PHE A 112 3.79 -5.65 0.57
N LEU A 113 4.29 -5.08 -0.52
CA LEU A 113 3.47 -4.65 -1.65
C LEU A 113 2.98 -5.87 -2.43
N LYS A 114 1.68 -5.89 -2.73
CA LYS A 114 1.01 -6.96 -3.51
C LYS A 114 0.95 -6.66 -5.01
N THR A 115 1.92 -5.92 -5.53
CA THR A 115 2.09 -5.61 -6.96
C THR A 115 2.85 -6.74 -7.67
N CYS A 116 2.85 -6.75 -9.00
CA CYS A 116 3.57 -7.75 -9.79
C CYS A 116 5.10 -7.65 -9.61
N PHE A 117 5.62 -6.46 -9.28
CA PHE A 117 7.03 -6.21 -9.00
C PHE A 117 7.42 -6.57 -7.57
N LYS A 118 6.44 -6.78 -6.68
CA LYS A 118 6.63 -6.95 -5.24
C LYS A 118 7.39 -5.76 -4.63
N GLY A 119 7.65 -5.80 -3.34
CA GLY A 119 8.41 -4.75 -2.66
C GLY A 119 8.00 -4.62 -1.20
N GLN A 120 8.66 -3.69 -0.52
CA GLN A 120 8.38 -3.35 0.87
C GLN A 120 8.10 -1.85 0.95
N LEU A 121 7.04 -1.49 1.66
CA LEU A 121 6.73 -0.12 2.03
C LEU A 121 7.02 0.02 3.52
N LEU A 122 7.94 0.90 3.88
CA LEU A 122 8.22 1.27 5.26
C LEU A 122 7.66 2.66 5.52
N VAL A 123 6.92 2.82 6.61
CA VAL A 123 6.27 4.08 6.99
C VAL A 123 6.59 4.41 8.44
N ALA A 124 7.05 5.64 8.67
CA ALA A 124 7.12 6.20 10.00
C ALA A 124 5.80 6.93 10.29
N VAL A 125 5.10 6.52 11.33
CA VAL A 125 3.81 7.09 11.74
C VAL A 125 4.00 7.84 13.06
N GLY A 126 3.57 9.11 13.09
CA GLY A 126 3.53 9.91 14.29
C GLY A 126 2.30 9.57 15.14
N GLY A 127 2.50 9.23 16.41
CA GLY A 127 1.41 8.93 17.35
C GLY A 127 1.09 10.11 18.25
N THR A 128 -0.18 10.53 18.30
CA THR A 128 -0.70 11.30 19.44
C THR A 128 -1.22 10.33 20.48
N VAL A 129 -0.82 10.51 21.74
CA VAL A 129 -1.25 9.68 22.89
C VAL A 129 -2.78 9.54 23.01
N MET A 130 -3.56 10.41 22.36
CA MET A 130 -5.03 10.29 22.37
C MET A 130 -5.58 9.07 21.62
N THR A 131 -4.86 8.47 20.66
CA THR A 131 -5.37 7.28 19.93
C THR A 131 -4.90 5.94 20.50
N ILE A 132 -3.78 5.89 21.24
CA ILE A 132 -3.27 4.64 21.83
C ILE A 132 -3.96 4.33 23.19
N TRP A 133 -4.52 5.34 23.85
CA TRP A 133 -5.12 5.21 25.19
C TRP A 133 -6.65 5.17 25.19
N GLN A 134 -7.29 5.25 24.02
CA GLN A 134 -8.76 5.20 23.94
C GLN A 134 -9.29 3.76 23.95
N LYS A 135 -9.40 3.20 25.17
CA LYS A 135 -10.68 2.78 25.78
C LYS A 135 -10.50 1.94 27.05
N GLY A 136 -9.38 1.25 27.22
CA GLY A 136 -9.23 0.32 28.36
C GLY A 136 -8.43 0.85 29.55
N LEU A 137 -7.50 1.78 29.31
CA LEU A 137 -6.49 2.11 30.33
C LEU A 137 -6.91 3.26 31.24
N ILE A 138 -7.77 4.17 30.77
CA ILE A 138 -8.34 5.23 31.63
C ILE A 138 -9.28 4.62 32.69
N ASP A 139 -10.07 3.61 32.34
CA ASP A 139 -10.95 2.93 33.29
C ASP A 139 -10.13 2.11 34.31
N ALA A 140 -9.08 1.44 33.86
CA ALA A 140 -8.14 0.72 34.74
C ALA A 140 -7.36 1.66 35.68
N LEU A 141 -6.97 2.85 35.23
CA LEU A 141 -6.28 3.84 36.07
C LEU A 141 -7.20 4.45 37.12
N LYS A 142 -8.48 4.67 36.81
CA LYS A 142 -9.49 5.11 37.78
C LYS A 142 -9.77 4.07 38.86
N GLU A 143 -9.71 2.78 38.53
CA GLU A 143 -9.81 1.70 39.53
C GLU A 143 -8.56 1.61 40.41
N LEU A 144 -7.36 1.75 39.83
CA LEU A 144 -6.10 1.55 40.54
C LEU A 144 -5.65 2.77 41.37
N VAL A 145 -6.00 4.00 40.96
CA VAL A 145 -5.60 5.23 41.65
C VAL A 145 -6.74 6.27 41.59
N PRO A 146 -7.80 6.11 42.39
CA PRO A 146 -9.00 6.93 42.28
C PRO A 146 -8.84 8.40 42.70
N GLU A 147 -7.76 8.76 43.41
CA GLU A 147 -7.56 10.11 43.96
C GLU A 147 -6.54 10.98 43.20
N SER A 148 -6.02 10.54 42.04
CA SER A 148 -5.15 11.41 41.24
C SER A 148 -5.96 12.39 40.40
N GLU A 149 -5.78 13.69 40.62
CA GLU A 149 -6.27 14.71 39.67
C GLU A 149 -5.50 14.58 38.34
N HIS A 150 -6.26 14.34 37.26
CA HIS A 150 -5.77 14.22 35.89
C HIS A 150 -5.97 15.50 35.10
#